data_AF-A0A8J8NC56-F1
#
_entry.id   AF-A0A8J8NC56-F1
#
_cell.length_a   1.000
_cell.length_b   1.000
_cell.length_c   1.000
_cell.angle_alpha   90.00
_cell.angle_beta   90.00
_cell.angle_gamma   90.00
#
_symmetry.space_group_name_H-M   'P 1'
#
loop_
_entity.id
_entity.type
_entity.pdbx_description
1 polymer ?
#
loop_
_entity_poly.entity_id
_entity_poly.type
_entity_poly.pdbx_seq_one_letter_code
_entity_poly.pdbx_strand_id
1 'polypeptide(L)'
;MNGCEAGHMFALKSTMKQRPYAFLFYTLVLTIVLFGYQLKVFEGPLSDVSNQNFNKLQNAMWMVIITLTTTGFGDLYPKSTLGRLIGLIICFWGTFMVSFFVVTVNNMLTFTPSEEKSFNLLQRLHFKEELKEYAVNVLSSSFRHRNLRLRYDDENQSMVIKALRRFRGKLLSFRQAVLRVRMFYEGESEMDILQRQIDDLHDNVKDMSAEQSDIKLGLSSAIAMIEAINTKINDESIRSSHITSALTDEIGGSSRLEQDKSSHKKEEVKQRSGQ
;
A
#
# COMPACT_ATOMS: atom_id res chain seq x y z
N MET A 1 -12.27 7.31 -13.65
CA MET A 1 -11.07 7.45 -12.78
C MET A 1 -11.28 6.63 -11.51
N ASN A 2 -10.62 5.47 -11.45
CA ASN A 2 -10.34 4.57 -10.31
C ASN A 2 -11.45 4.14 -9.32
N GLY A 3 -12.74 4.43 -9.54
CA GLY A 3 -13.81 3.86 -8.70
C GLY A 3 -13.76 4.28 -7.22
N CYS A 4 -13.01 5.33 -6.88
CA CYS A 4 -13.02 5.88 -5.53
C CYS A 4 -14.26 6.75 -5.33
N GLU A 5 -15.11 6.36 -4.40
CA GLU A 5 -16.12 7.27 -3.86
C GLU A 5 -15.41 8.39 -3.09
N ALA A 6 -15.62 9.64 -3.51
CA ALA A 6 -15.08 10.82 -2.86
C ALA A 6 -15.85 11.13 -1.56
N GLY A 7 -15.77 10.22 -0.59
CA GLY A 7 -16.40 10.36 0.72
C GLY A 7 -15.56 11.15 1.72
N HIS A 8 -16.16 11.49 2.87
CA HIS A 8 -15.49 12.23 3.96
C HIS A 8 -14.21 11.52 4.46
N MET A 9 -14.20 10.19 4.46
CA MET A 9 -13.03 9.39 4.82
C MET A 9 -11.85 9.62 3.86
N PHE A 10 -12.12 9.79 2.57
CA PHE A 10 -11.08 10.06 1.57
C PHE A 10 -10.49 11.46 1.77
N ALA A 11 -11.35 12.47 1.98
CA ALA A 11 -10.91 13.84 2.25
C ALA A 11 -10.04 13.94 3.51
N LEU A 12 -10.43 13.23 4.58
CA LEU A 12 -9.66 13.17 5.82
C LEU A 12 -8.29 12.50 5.60
N LYS A 13 -8.26 11.33 4.97
CA LYS A 13 -7.01 10.61 4.66
C LYS A 13 -6.08 11.44 3.77
N SER A 14 -6.62 12.12 2.77
CA SER A 14 -5.87 13.00 1.87
C SER A 14 -5.22 14.16 2.63
N THR A 15 -5.98 14.85 3.49
CA THR A 15 -5.47 15.96 4.30
C THR A 15 -4.38 15.52 5.27
N MET A 16 -4.59 14.36 5.92
CA MET A 16 -3.60 13.76 6.82
C MET A 16 -2.30 13.40 6.10
N LYS A 17 -2.38 12.94 4.84
CA LYS A 17 -1.20 12.60 4.04
C LYS A 17 -0.43 13.83 3.56
N GLN A 18 -1.12 14.91 3.18
CA GLN A 18 -0.48 16.12 2.65
C GLN A 18 0.23 16.95 3.73
N ARG A 19 -0.42 17.17 4.88
CA ARG A 19 0.15 17.98 5.98
C ARG A 19 -0.15 17.35 7.34
N PRO A 20 0.52 16.24 7.70
CA PRO A 20 0.22 15.51 8.93
C PRO A 20 0.46 16.35 10.19
N TYR A 21 1.48 17.22 10.20
CA TYR A 21 1.78 18.10 11.35
C TYR A 21 0.72 19.17 11.60
N ALA A 22 0.22 19.80 10.53
CA ALA A 22 -0.83 20.80 10.65
C ALA A 22 -2.10 20.15 11.19
N PHE A 23 -2.43 18.96 10.67
CA PHE A 23 -3.56 18.17 11.15
C PHE A 23 -3.41 17.81 12.65
N LEU A 24 -2.25 17.27 13.06
CA LEU A 24 -1.92 17.00 14.46
C LEU A 24 -2.10 18.23 15.34
N PHE A 25 -1.51 19.36 14.96
CA PHE A 25 -1.57 20.61 15.72
C PHE A 25 -3.01 21.10 15.89
N TYR A 26 -3.81 21.10 14.81
CA TYR A 26 -5.21 21.50 14.88
C TYR A 26 -6.03 20.56 15.76
N THR A 27 -5.84 19.24 15.64
CA THR A 27 -6.55 18.28 16.50
C THR A 27 -6.16 18.43 17.97
N LEU A 28 -4.88 18.67 18.28
CA LEU A 28 -4.40 18.90 19.63
C LEU A 28 -5.05 20.15 20.25
N VAL A 29 -4.96 21.30 19.57
CA VAL A 29 -5.53 22.56 20.05
C VAL A 29 -7.05 22.45 20.21
N LEU A 30 -7.73 21.86 19.23
CA LEU A 30 -9.18 21.64 19.29
C LEU A 30 -9.57 20.80 20.51
N THR A 31 -8.82 19.72 20.80
CA THR A 31 -9.14 18.84 21.93
C THR A 31 -8.93 19.52 23.28
N ILE A 32 -7.87 20.33 23.43
CA ILE A 32 -7.62 21.12 24.65
C ILE A 32 -8.77 22.09 24.90
N VAL A 33 -9.24 22.79 23.87
CA VAL A 33 -10.33 23.76 23.99
C VAL A 33 -11.67 23.07 24.27
N LEU A 34 -11.99 21.98 23.56
CA LEU A 34 -13.26 21.26 23.72
C LEU A 34 -13.38 20.60 25.09
N PHE A 35 -12.38 19.81 25.50
CA PHE A 35 -12.40 19.16 26.82
C PHE A 35 -12.26 20.17 27.96
N GLY A 36 -11.50 21.25 27.75
CA GLY A 36 -11.39 22.34 28.72
C GLY A 36 -12.72 23.06 28.93
N TYR A 37 -13.47 23.31 27.84
CA TYR A 37 -14.82 23.87 27.93
C TYR A 37 -15.80 22.93 28.62
N GLN A 38 -15.78 21.63 28.28
CA GLN A 38 -16.62 20.63 28.96
C GLN A 38 -16.34 20.60 30.47
N LEU A 39 -15.07 20.52 30.88
CA LEU A 39 -14.69 20.54 32.30
C LEU A 39 -15.14 21.83 33.00
N LYS A 40 -15.00 22.99 32.35
CA LYS A 40 -15.54 24.25 32.91
C LYS A 40 -17.04 24.17 33.15
N VAL A 41 -17.82 23.59 32.24
CA VAL A 41 -19.28 23.49 32.39
C VAL A 41 -19.66 22.56 33.55
N PHE A 42 -18.98 21.42 33.71
CA PHE A 42 -19.32 20.45 34.76
C PHE A 42 -18.75 20.79 36.14
N GLU A 43 -17.57 21.41 36.21
CA GLU A 43 -16.90 21.77 37.48
C GLU A 43 -17.10 23.24 37.86
N GLY A 44 -17.55 24.10 36.94
CA GLY A 44 -17.79 25.53 37.18
C GLY A 44 -18.71 25.81 38.38
N PRO A 45 -19.86 25.15 38.52
CA PRO A 45 -20.74 25.31 39.68
C PRO A 45 -20.15 24.82 41.00
N LEU A 46 -19.14 23.93 40.95
CA LEU A 46 -18.45 23.39 42.12
C LEU A 46 -17.20 24.20 42.48
N SER A 47 -16.90 25.27 41.73
CA SER A 47 -15.69 26.09 41.92
C SER A 47 -15.62 26.70 43.32
N ASP A 48 -16.74 27.15 43.87
CA ASP A 48 -16.80 27.81 45.19
C ASP A 48 -16.61 26.82 46.35
N VAL A 49 -17.14 25.60 46.20
CA VAL A 49 -17.05 24.54 47.22
C VAL A 49 -15.68 23.83 47.18
N SER A 50 -15.09 23.74 46.00
CA SER A 50 -13.86 22.98 45.80
C SER A 50 -12.60 23.78 46.16
N ASN A 51 -12.69 25.11 46.35
CA ASN A 51 -11.57 26.06 46.37
C ASN A 51 -10.66 25.96 45.13
N GLN A 52 -11.15 25.36 44.04
CA GLN A 52 -10.45 25.24 42.77
C GLN A 52 -11.15 26.14 41.75
N ASN A 53 -10.41 27.10 41.18
CA ASN A 53 -10.96 28.13 40.30
C ASN A 53 -11.27 27.62 38.88
N PHE A 54 -12.16 26.64 38.73
CA PHE A 54 -12.58 26.10 37.43
C PHE A 54 -13.44 27.06 36.59
N ASN A 55 -13.95 28.14 37.18
CA ASN A 55 -14.69 29.16 36.45
C ASN A 55 -13.83 29.86 35.36
N LYS A 56 -12.50 29.92 35.56
CA LYS A 56 -11.56 30.39 34.53
C LYS A 56 -11.24 29.26 33.55
N LEU A 57 -11.57 29.49 32.26
CA LEU A 57 -11.31 28.51 31.18
C LEU A 57 -9.82 28.11 31.10
N GLN A 58 -8.91 29.01 31.42
CA GLN A 58 -7.46 28.74 31.43
C GLN A 58 -7.07 27.62 32.39
N ASN A 59 -7.70 27.56 33.56
CA ASN A 59 -7.42 26.52 34.56
C ASN A 59 -7.95 25.15 34.10
N ALA A 60 -9.11 25.13 33.45
CA ALA A 60 -9.64 23.91 32.84
C ALA A 60 -8.77 23.43 31.68
N MET A 61 -8.30 24.34 30.80
CA MET A 61 -7.36 24.00 29.73
C MET A 61 -6.03 23.48 30.27
N TRP A 62 -5.50 24.08 31.34
CA TRP A 62 -4.30 23.60 32.02
C TRP A 62 -4.47 22.16 32.51
N MET A 63 -5.59 21.86 33.19
CA MET A 63 -5.90 20.50 33.65
C MET A 63 -5.94 19.49 32.48
N VAL A 64 -6.55 19.87 31.35
CA VAL A 64 -6.56 19.02 30.15
C VAL A 64 -5.15 18.79 29.62
N ILE A 65 -4.33 19.84 29.51
CA ILE A 65 -2.95 19.73 29.02
C ILE A 65 -2.15 18.75 29.87
N ILE A 66 -2.14 18.92 31.20
CA ILE A 66 -1.34 18.07 32.11
C ILE A 66 -1.83 16.61 32.14
N THR A 67 -3.11 16.39 31.85
CA THR A 67 -3.70 15.04 31.76
C THR A 67 -3.38 14.41 30.41
N LEU A 68 -3.46 15.18 29.32
CA LEU A 68 -3.12 14.74 27.97
C LEU A 68 -1.64 14.39 27.84
N THR A 69 -0.75 15.14 28.51
CA THR A 69 0.69 14.85 28.58
C THR A 69 1.02 13.78 29.62
N THR A 70 0.03 13.20 30.30
CA THR A 70 0.20 12.20 31.36
C THR A 70 1.07 12.67 32.55
N THR A 71 1.26 13.99 32.71
CA THR A 71 2.06 14.58 33.78
C THR A 71 1.30 14.57 35.11
N GLY A 72 0.05 15.02 35.10
CA GLY A 72 -0.87 14.93 36.24
C GLY A 72 -0.34 15.51 37.56
N PHE A 73 -0.02 16.82 37.60
CA PHE A 73 0.47 17.48 38.83
C PHE A 73 -0.49 17.39 40.03
N GLY A 74 -1.80 17.26 39.78
CA GLY A 74 -2.81 17.12 40.83
C GLY A 74 -3.17 18.41 41.57
N ASP A 75 -2.72 19.56 41.07
CA ASP A 75 -3.08 20.90 41.53
C ASP A 75 -4.56 21.22 41.28
N LEU A 76 -5.09 20.75 40.15
CA LEU A 76 -6.50 20.85 39.75
C LEU A 76 -7.03 19.46 39.38
N TYR A 77 -8.19 19.10 39.92
CA TYR A 77 -8.82 17.80 39.61
C TYR A 77 -10.35 17.86 39.74
N PRO A 78 -11.09 17.14 38.88
CA PRO A 78 -12.54 17.19 38.87
C PRO A 78 -13.12 16.47 40.10
N LYS A 79 -14.02 17.14 40.81
CA LYS A 79 -14.73 16.56 41.96
C LYS A 79 -16.09 15.99 41.56
N SER A 80 -16.70 16.51 40.50
CA SER A 80 -17.96 16.01 39.95
C SER A 80 -17.78 14.62 39.33
N THR A 81 -18.80 13.77 39.48
CA THR A 81 -18.84 12.44 38.86
C THR A 81 -18.69 12.53 37.34
N LEU A 82 -19.31 13.54 36.71
CA LEU A 82 -19.21 13.77 35.26
C LEU A 82 -17.84 14.30 34.85
N GLY A 83 -17.24 15.19 35.65
CA GLY A 83 -15.88 15.68 35.41
C GLY A 83 -14.85 14.55 35.47
N ARG A 84 -15.01 13.59 36.39
CA ARG A 84 -14.17 12.39 36.47
C ARG A 84 -14.32 11.48 35.25
N LEU A 85 -15.55 11.28 34.76
CA LEU A 85 -15.81 10.51 33.54
C LEU A 85 -15.11 11.15 32.33
N ILE A 86 -15.17 12.48 32.20
CA ILE A 86 -14.46 13.22 31.16
C ILE A 86 -12.94 13.08 31.31
N GLY A 87 -12.43 13.14 32.54
CA GLY A 87 -11.01 12.87 32.83
C GLY A 87 -10.56 11.52 32.29
N LEU A 88 -11.36 10.45 32.47
CA LEU A 88 -11.06 9.13 31.91
C LEU A 88 -11.03 9.15 30.37
N ILE A 89 -11.99 9.82 29.73
CA ILE A 89 -12.04 9.94 28.27
C ILE A 89 -10.81 10.70 27.75
N ILE A 90 -10.40 11.78 28.42
CA ILE A 90 -9.20 12.55 28.09
C ILE A 90 -7.94 11.67 28.18
N CYS A 91 -7.84 10.81 29.20
CA CYS A 91 -6.70 9.88 29.32
C CYS A 91 -6.60 8.95 28.10
N PHE A 92 -7.70 8.30 27.70
CA PHE A 92 -7.71 7.45 26.49
C PHE A 92 -7.46 8.23 25.20
N TRP A 93 -7.99 9.44 25.11
CA TRP A 93 -7.77 10.30 23.96
C TRP A 93 -6.31 10.79 23.87
N GLY A 94 -5.68 11.07 25.01
CA GLY A 94 -4.27 11.45 25.11
C GLY A 94 -3.35 10.35 24.63
N THR A 95 -3.60 9.10 25.01
CA THR A 95 -2.79 7.96 24.53
C THR A 95 -2.93 7.78 23.02
N PHE A 96 -4.13 7.97 22.45
CA PHE A 96 -4.35 7.97 21.00
C PHE A 96 -3.54 9.08 20.30
N MET A 97 -3.56 10.30 20.86
CA MET A 97 -2.79 11.43 20.32
C MET A 97 -1.28 11.19 20.35
N VAL A 98 -0.75 10.64 21.45
CA VAL A 98 0.67 10.28 21.56
C VAL A 98 1.05 9.23 20.52
N SER A 99 0.23 8.19 20.34
CA SER A 99 0.45 7.17 19.31
C SER A 99 0.51 7.78 17.90
N PHE A 100 -0.45 8.66 17.59
CA PHE A 100 -0.50 9.31 16.29
C PHE A 100 0.68 10.28 16.05
N PHE A 101 1.14 10.97 17.09
CA PHE A 101 2.36 11.78 17.05
C PHE A 101 3.59 10.92 16.70
N VAL A 102 3.78 9.79 17.38
CA VAL A 102 4.92 8.87 17.14
C VAL A 102 4.93 8.36 15.69
N VAL A 103 3.77 7.93 15.18
CA VAL A 103 3.65 7.47 13.78
C VAL A 103 4.01 8.58 12.78
N THR A 104 3.55 9.81 13.04
CA THR A 104 3.83 10.94 12.16
C THR A 104 5.32 11.28 12.14
N VAL A 105 5.98 11.29 13.31
CA VAL A 105 7.42 11.54 13.40
C VAL A 105 8.20 10.41 12.74
N ASN A 106 7.82 9.15 12.95
CA ASN A 106 8.49 8.00 12.35
C ASN A 106 8.44 8.03 10.81
N ASN A 107 7.26 8.32 10.24
CA ASN A 107 7.09 8.46 8.79
C ASN A 107 7.96 9.56 8.17
N MET A 108 8.37 10.55 8.97
CA MET A 108 9.17 11.70 8.52
C MET A 108 10.66 11.47 8.67
N LEU A 109 11.06 10.63 9.63
CA LEU A 109 12.43 10.16 9.77
C LEU A 109 12.76 9.03 8.79
N THR A 110 11.74 8.44 8.17
CA THR A 110 11.93 7.41 7.14
C THR A 110 12.35 8.07 5.84
N PHE A 111 13.49 7.64 5.29
CA PHE A 111 13.98 8.15 4.02
C PHE A 111 13.01 7.85 2.88
N THR A 112 12.89 8.80 1.96
CA THR A 112 12.28 8.51 0.66
C THR A 112 13.21 7.58 -0.14
N PRO A 113 12.69 6.78 -1.10
CA PRO A 113 13.52 5.90 -1.91
C PRO A 113 14.67 6.61 -2.65
N SER A 114 14.48 7.90 -2.99
CA SER A 114 15.51 8.73 -3.64
C SER A 114 16.59 9.19 -2.64
N GLU A 115 16.20 9.54 -1.42
CA GLU A 115 17.13 9.91 -0.35
C GLU A 115 17.92 8.70 0.13
N GLU A 116 17.27 7.53 0.24
CA GLU A 116 17.89 6.27 0.61
C GLU A 116 19.01 5.88 -0.38
N LYS A 117 18.76 6.02 -1.69
CA LYS A 117 19.79 5.82 -2.73
C LYS A 117 20.98 6.76 -2.54
N SER A 118 20.71 8.03 -2.26
CA SER A 118 21.76 9.04 -2.05
C SER A 118 22.57 8.74 -0.78
N PHE A 119 21.91 8.29 0.29
CA PHE A 119 22.53 7.88 1.53
C PHE A 119 23.41 6.63 1.35
N ASN A 120 22.92 5.61 0.65
CA ASN A 120 23.69 4.40 0.33
C ASN A 120 24.93 4.71 -0.50
N LEU A 121 24.83 5.63 -1.47
CA LEU A 121 25.99 6.10 -2.25
C LEU A 121 27.03 6.78 -1.34
N LEU A 122 26.60 7.63 -0.42
CA LEU A 122 27.49 8.28 0.54
C LEU A 122 28.19 7.24 1.44
N GLN A 123 27.44 6.27 1.95
CA GLN A 123 27.96 5.18 2.76
C GLN A 123 28.96 4.31 1.99
N ARG A 124 28.70 4.06 0.69
CA ARG A 124 29.63 3.38 -0.22
C ARG A 124 30.95 4.12 -0.38
N LEU A 125 30.89 5.45 -0.56
CA LEU A 125 32.08 6.29 -0.66
C LEU A 125 32.87 6.28 0.64
N HIS A 126 32.18 6.41 1.77
CA HIS A 126 32.78 6.38 3.10
C HIS A 126 33.54 5.07 3.36
N PHE A 127 32.92 3.91 3.11
CA PHE A 127 33.60 2.62 3.30
C PHE A 127 34.79 2.41 2.35
N LYS A 128 34.72 2.93 1.12
CA LYS A 128 35.83 2.85 0.17
C LYS A 128 37.04 3.67 0.66
N GLU A 129 36.78 4.83 1.26
CA GLU A 129 37.81 5.69 1.84
C GLU A 129 38.42 5.06 3.09
N GLU A 130 37.59 4.51 3.98
CA GLU A 130 38.04 3.77 5.17
C GLU A 130 38.91 2.56 4.80
N LEU A 131 38.50 1.79 3.79
CA LEU A 131 39.26 0.65 3.30
C LEU A 131 40.64 1.05 2.78
N LYS A 132 40.72 2.19 2.06
CA LYS A 132 41.98 2.75 1.56
C LYS A 132 42.89 3.15 2.72
N GLU A 133 42.35 3.80 3.75
CA GLU A 133 43.13 4.20 4.93
C GLU A 133 43.70 2.98 5.67
N TYR A 134 42.89 1.95 5.89
CA TYR A 134 43.37 0.71 6.50
C TYR A 134 44.43 0.00 5.66
N ALA A 135 44.27 -0.04 4.33
CA ALA A 135 45.26 -0.61 3.43
C ALA A 135 46.61 0.12 3.54
N VAL A 136 46.60 1.45 3.58
CA VAL A 136 47.82 2.27 3.75
C VAL A 136 48.49 1.98 5.09
N ASN A 137 47.72 1.85 6.17
CA ASN A 137 48.24 1.52 7.50
C ASN A 137 48.86 0.11 7.55
N VAL A 138 48.26 -0.87 6.89
CA VAL A 138 48.80 -2.23 6.75
C VAL A 138 50.11 -2.20 5.96
N LEU A 139 50.15 -1.50 4.83
CA LEU A 139 51.35 -1.42 3.99
C LEU A 139 52.50 -0.72 4.72
N SER A 140 52.22 0.40 5.37
CA SER A 140 53.21 1.17 6.14
C SER A 140 53.78 0.35 7.31
N SER A 141 52.91 -0.38 8.03
CA SER A 141 53.34 -1.25 9.13
C SER A 141 54.08 -2.50 8.65
N SER A 142 53.70 -3.07 7.51
CA SER A 142 54.39 -4.19 6.85
C SER A 142 55.81 -3.80 6.41
N PHE A 143 55.93 -2.66 5.72
CA PHE A 143 57.22 -2.16 5.25
C PHE A 143 58.17 -1.88 6.42
N ARG A 144 57.66 -1.25 7.50
CA ARG A 144 58.45 -1.02 8.72
C ARG A 144 58.91 -2.33 9.36
N HIS A 145 58.06 -3.34 9.44
CA HIS A 145 58.44 -4.65 9.98
C HIS A 145 59.53 -5.30 9.12
N ARG A 146 59.39 -5.26 7.79
CA ARG A 146 60.41 -5.77 6.85
C ARG A 146 61.74 -5.03 7.00
N ASN A 147 61.71 -3.71 7.09
CA ASN A 147 62.92 -2.89 7.21
C ASN A 147 63.65 -3.13 8.56
N LEU A 148 62.90 -3.31 9.66
CA LEU A 148 63.48 -3.65 10.95
C LEU A 148 64.10 -5.06 10.96
N ARG A 149 63.45 -6.02 10.30
CA ARG A 149 63.99 -7.39 10.16
C ARG A 149 65.29 -7.45 9.36
N LEU A 150 65.47 -6.56 8.39
CA LEU A 150 66.69 -6.50 7.56
C LEU A 150 67.86 -5.76 8.24
N ARG A 151 67.61 -4.94 9.28
CA ARG A 151 68.62 -4.09 9.92
C ARG A 151 69.16 -4.61 11.25
N TYR A 152 68.41 -5.44 11.96
CA TYR A 152 68.77 -5.87 13.32
C TYR A 152 69.23 -7.33 13.32
N ASP A 153 70.34 -7.58 14.00
CA ASP A 153 70.85 -8.91 14.35
C ASP A 153 70.20 -9.42 15.66
N ASP A 154 70.38 -10.70 15.98
CA ASP A 154 69.59 -11.50 16.95
C ASP A 154 69.41 -10.90 18.36
N GLU A 155 70.27 -9.95 18.77
CA GLU A 155 70.27 -9.33 20.11
C GLU A 155 69.07 -8.38 20.35
N ASN A 156 68.41 -7.85 19.31
CA ASN A 156 67.32 -6.85 19.40
C ASN A 156 65.95 -7.34 18.90
N GLN A 157 65.68 -8.64 18.98
CA GLN A 157 64.44 -9.28 18.49
C GLN A 157 63.13 -8.68 19.04
N SER A 158 63.14 -8.14 20.26
CA SER A 158 61.94 -7.59 20.92
C SER A 158 61.26 -6.47 20.10
N MET A 159 62.06 -5.63 19.41
CA MET A 159 61.55 -4.56 18.56
C MET A 159 60.90 -5.09 17.27
N VAL A 160 61.47 -6.14 16.69
CA VAL A 160 60.94 -6.83 15.50
C VAL A 160 59.60 -7.49 15.82
N ILE A 161 59.50 -8.17 16.97
CA ILE A 161 58.25 -8.79 17.45
C ILE A 161 57.18 -7.72 17.72
N LYS A 162 57.54 -6.58 18.32
CA LYS A 162 56.60 -5.46 18.53
C LYS A 162 56.14 -4.86 17.21
N ALA A 163 57.00 -4.78 16.19
CA ALA A 163 56.62 -4.35 14.85
C ALA A 163 55.68 -5.36 14.16
N LEU A 164 55.94 -6.66 14.30
CA LEU A 164 55.08 -7.74 13.79
C LEU A 164 53.69 -7.72 14.44
N ARG A 165 53.63 -7.56 15.77
CA ARG A 165 52.37 -7.47 16.51
C ARG A 165 51.55 -6.27 16.05
N ARG A 166 52.21 -5.12 15.82
CA ARG A 166 51.56 -3.92 15.27
C ARG A 166 51.03 -4.14 13.85
N PHE A 167 51.81 -4.76 12.97
CA PHE A 167 51.36 -5.12 11.63
C PHE A 167 50.15 -6.05 11.66
N ARG A 168 50.21 -7.14 12.45
CA ARG A 168 49.10 -8.08 12.61
C ARG A 168 47.85 -7.40 13.15
N GLY A 169 47.99 -6.47 14.11
CA GLY A 169 46.88 -5.66 14.59
C GLY A 169 46.21 -4.83 13.49
N LYS A 170 47.01 -4.13 12.67
CA LYS A 170 46.50 -3.36 11.53
C LYS A 170 45.89 -4.24 10.43
N LEU A 171 46.45 -5.42 10.19
CA LEU A 171 45.92 -6.40 9.23
C LEU A 171 44.55 -6.92 9.66
N LEU A 172 44.35 -7.15 10.96
CA LEU A 172 43.06 -7.57 11.50
C LEU A 172 42.00 -6.47 11.31
N SER A 173 42.34 -5.21 11.60
CA SER A 173 41.44 -4.06 11.35
C SER A 173 41.07 -3.93 9.87
N PHE A 174 42.04 -4.08 8.96
CA PHE A 174 41.79 -4.09 7.53
C PHE A 174 40.86 -5.24 7.10
N ARG A 175 41.08 -6.45 7.63
CA ARG A 175 40.22 -7.59 7.34
C ARG A 175 38.77 -7.35 7.80
N GLN A 176 38.58 -6.75 8.98
CA GLN A 176 37.25 -6.36 9.45
C GLN A 176 36.59 -5.32 8.54
N ALA A 177 37.35 -4.33 8.07
CA ALA A 177 36.86 -3.33 7.13
C ALA A 177 36.45 -3.96 5.78
N VAL A 178 37.25 -4.89 5.23
CA VAL A 178 36.90 -5.65 4.01
C VAL A 178 35.59 -6.43 4.20
N LEU A 179 35.40 -7.06 5.36
CA LEU A 179 34.17 -7.78 5.66
C LEU A 179 32.96 -6.83 5.74
N ARG A 180 33.10 -5.66 6.38
CA ARG A 180 32.03 -4.64 6.40
C ARG A 180 31.64 -4.18 5.00
N VAL A 181 32.63 -3.90 4.15
CA VAL A 181 32.42 -3.53 2.75
C VAL A 181 31.66 -4.63 2.02
N ARG A 182 32.11 -5.89 2.15
CA ARG A 182 31.44 -7.04 1.50
C ARG A 182 29.98 -7.19 1.96
N MET A 183 29.73 -7.19 3.27
CA MET A 183 28.37 -7.33 3.81
C MET A 183 27.46 -6.19 3.33
N PHE A 184 27.99 -4.96 3.20
CA PHE A 184 27.24 -3.83 2.66
C PHE A 184 26.85 -4.05 1.18
N TYR A 185 27.77 -4.52 0.34
CA TYR A 185 27.46 -4.81 -1.07
C TYR A 185 26.58 -6.06 -1.26
N GLU A 186 26.70 -7.08 -0.41
CA GLU A 186 25.83 -8.26 -0.45
C GLU A 186 24.37 -7.88 -0.16
N GLY A 187 24.13 -7.02 0.85
CA GLY A 187 22.78 -6.50 1.13
C GLY A 187 22.23 -5.60 0.01
N GLU A 188 23.08 -4.79 -0.63
CA GLU A 188 22.70 -3.98 -1.79
C GLU A 188 22.36 -4.87 -3.01
N SER A 189 23.13 -5.93 -3.24
CA SER A 189 22.88 -6.88 -4.33
C SER A 189 21.55 -7.59 -4.20
N GLU A 190 21.12 -7.97 -2.99
CA GLU A 190 19.81 -8.60 -2.78
C GLU A 190 18.67 -7.63 -3.17
N MET A 191 18.76 -6.36 -2.77
CA MET A 191 17.77 -5.33 -3.14
C MET A 191 17.77 -5.03 -4.63
N ASP A 192 18.93 -4.95 -5.27
CA ASP A 192 19.04 -4.75 -6.72
C ASP A 192 18.46 -5.93 -7.51
N ILE A 193 18.66 -7.16 -7.03
CA ILE A 193 18.05 -8.36 -7.62
C ILE A 193 16.53 -8.30 -7.51
N LEU A 194 16.00 -7.94 -6.33
CA LEU A 194 14.57 -7.79 -6.12
C LEU A 194 13.98 -6.69 -7.02
N GLN A 195 14.67 -5.56 -7.16
CA GLN A 195 14.24 -4.47 -8.04
C GLN A 195 14.18 -4.92 -9.50
N ARG A 196 15.20 -5.64 -9.99
CA ARG A 196 15.19 -6.21 -11.36
C ARG A 196 14.07 -7.21 -11.57
N GLN A 197 13.78 -8.05 -10.57
CA GLN A 197 12.65 -8.97 -10.64
C GLN A 197 11.32 -8.22 -10.71
N ILE A 198 11.18 -7.10 -9.99
CA ILE A 198 9.99 -6.24 -10.06
C ILE A 198 9.87 -5.61 -11.45
N ASP A 199 10.96 -5.11 -12.02
CA ASP A 199 10.97 -4.51 -13.35
C ASP A 199 10.63 -5.55 -14.44
N ASP A 200 11.24 -6.73 -14.39
CA ASP A 200 10.93 -7.85 -15.29
C ASP A 200 9.45 -8.29 -15.15
N LEU A 201 8.93 -8.36 -13.93
CA LEU A 201 7.51 -8.65 -13.69
C LEU A 201 6.61 -7.56 -14.27
N HIS A 202 7.00 -6.31 -14.17
CA HIS A 202 6.24 -5.19 -14.72
C HIS A 202 6.15 -5.29 -16.24
N ASP A 203 7.27 -5.59 -16.91
CA ASP A 203 7.32 -5.76 -18.36
C ASP A 203 6.48 -6.98 -18.80
N ASN A 204 6.59 -8.12 -18.10
CA ASN A 204 5.75 -9.28 -18.38
C ASN A 204 4.24 -9.00 -18.22
N VAL A 205 3.85 -8.24 -17.19
CA VAL A 205 2.44 -7.83 -16.98
C VAL A 205 1.97 -6.92 -18.11
N LYS A 206 2.84 -6.03 -18.59
CA LYS A 206 2.54 -5.14 -19.70
C LYS A 206 2.36 -5.91 -21.01
N ASP A 207 3.23 -6.87 -21.30
CA ASP A 207 3.14 -7.73 -22.48
C ASP A 207 1.86 -8.58 -22.44
N MET A 208 1.56 -9.19 -21.29
CA MET A 208 0.32 -9.94 -21.09
C MET A 208 -0.93 -9.07 -21.24
N SER A 209 -0.88 -7.82 -20.77
CA SER A 209 -1.97 -6.85 -20.98
C SER A 209 -2.15 -6.49 -22.47
N ALA A 210 -1.06 -6.43 -23.24
CA ALA A 210 -1.12 -6.20 -24.68
C ALA A 210 -1.77 -7.40 -25.39
N GLU A 211 -1.36 -8.62 -25.07
CA GLU A 211 -1.98 -9.85 -25.59
C GLU A 211 -3.47 -9.94 -25.23
N GLN A 212 -3.85 -9.60 -23.99
CA GLN A 212 -5.26 -9.55 -23.60
C GLN A 212 -6.07 -8.54 -24.41
N SER A 213 -5.45 -7.44 -24.84
CA SER A 213 -6.11 -6.45 -25.70
C SER A 213 -6.35 -7.01 -27.11
N ASP A 214 -5.38 -7.75 -27.65
CA ASP A 214 -5.48 -8.39 -28.96
C ASP A 214 -6.51 -9.52 -28.95
N ILE A 215 -6.52 -10.33 -27.89
CA ILE A 215 -7.52 -11.39 -27.69
C ILE A 215 -8.92 -10.77 -27.60
N LYS A 216 -9.10 -9.67 -26.86
CA LYS A 216 -10.39 -8.96 -26.79
C LYS A 216 -10.84 -8.45 -28.15
N LEU A 217 -9.92 -7.92 -28.94
CA LEU A 217 -10.22 -7.41 -30.29
C LEU A 217 -10.61 -8.56 -31.23
N GLY A 218 -9.87 -9.68 -31.19
CA GLY A 218 -10.20 -10.90 -31.93
C GLY A 218 -11.56 -11.47 -31.53
N LEU A 219 -11.86 -11.50 -30.24
CA LEU A 219 -13.14 -12.00 -29.71
C LEU A 219 -14.30 -11.07 -30.11
N SER A 220 -14.09 -9.75 -30.12
CA SER A 220 -15.06 -8.79 -30.65
C SER A 220 -15.32 -8.99 -32.14
N SER A 221 -14.29 -9.26 -32.93
CA SER A 221 -14.43 -9.58 -34.36
C SER A 221 -15.18 -10.90 -34.57
N ALA A 222 -14.91 -11.92 -33.74
CA ALA A 222 -15.60 -13.20 -33.81
C ALA A 222 -17.09 -13.05 -33.47
N ILE A 223 -17.42 -12.27 -32.44
CA ILE A 223 -18.82 -11.94 -32.09
C ILE A 223 -19.49 -11.24 -33.29
N ALA A 224 -18.85 -10.24 -33.89
CA ALA A 224 -19.39 -9.54 -35.06
C ALA A 224 -19.62 -10.48 -36.26
N MET A 225 -18.72 -11.45 -36.48
CA MET A 225 -18.88 -12.45 -37.54
C MET A 225 -20.05 -13.41 -37.26
N ILE A 226 -20.21 -13.86 -36.02
CA ILE A 226 -21.35 -14.70 -35.61
C ILE A 226 -22.65 -13.95 -35.81
N GLU A 227 -22.70 -12.67 -35.44
CA GLU A 227 -23.87 -11.82 -35.62
C GLU A 227 -24.22 -11.63 -37.10
N ALA A 228 -23.20 -11.45 -37.96
CA ALA A 228 -23.39 -11.39 -39.42
C ALA A 228 -23.84 -12.72 -40.04
N ILE A 229 -23.43 -13.87 -39.49
CA ILE A 229 -23.94 -15.19 -39.91
C ILE A 229 -25.38 -15.36 -39.46
N ASN A 230 -25.71 -14.96 -38.22
CA ASN A 230 -27.04 -15.08 -37.68
C ASN A 230 -28.06 -14.24 -38.48
N THR A 231 -27.68 -13.03 -38.93
CA THR A 231 -28.54 -12.22 -39.82
C THR A 231 -28.75 -12.89 -41.18
N LYS A 232 -27.69 -13.45 -41.79
CA LYS A 232 -27.82 -14.20 -43.05
C LYS A 232 -28.71 -15.42 -42.93
N ILE A 233 -28.58 -16.21 -41.87
CA ILE A 233 -29.44 -17.38 -41.62
C ILE A 233 -30.89 -16.93 -41.43
N ASN A 234 -31.11 -15.81 -40.74
CA ASN A 234 -32.46 -15.28 -40.55
C ASN A 234 -33.06 -14.82 -41.89
N ASP A 235 -32.29 -14.13 -42.74
CA ASP A 235 -32.73 -13.76 -44.09
C ASP A 235 -33.01 -14.98 -44.98
N GLU A 236 -32.21 -16.03 -44.89
CA GLU A 236 -32.39 -17.28 -45.64
C GLU A 236 -33.59 -18.09 -45.14
N SER A 237 -33.84 -18.08 -43.84
CA SER A 237 -35.06 -18.62 -43.21
C SER A 237 -36.30 -17.89 -43.70
N ILE A 238 -36.27 -16.55 -43.75
CA ILE A 238 -37.35 -15.73 -44.31
C ILE A 238 -37.58 -16.12 -45.79
N ARG A 239 -36.52 -16.25 -46.58
CA ARG A 239 -36.63 -16.63 -48.00
C ARG A 239 -37.20 -18.05 -48.18
N SER A 240 -36.81 -19.00 -47.35
CA SER A 240 -37.35 -20.36 -47.33
C SER A 240 -38.84 -20.36 -46.95
N SER A 241 -39.24 -19.54 -45.98
CA SER A 241 -40.65 -19.39 -45.61
C SER A 241 -41.51 -18.84 -46.77
N HIS A 242 -40.97 -17.89 -47.55
CA HIS A 242 -41.64 -17.36 -48.75
C HIS A 242 -41.78 -18.38 -49.88
N ILE A 243 -40.77 -19.25 -50.08
CA ILE A 243 -40.85 -20.32 -51.08
C ILE A 243 -41.86 -21.38 -50.63
N THR A 244 -41.88 -21.69 -49.33
CA THR A 244 -42.83 -22.66 -48.77
C THR A 244 -44.27 -22.13 -48.84
N SER A 245 -44.49 -20.84 -48.60
CA SER A 245 -45.81 -20.21 -48.78
C SER A 245 -46.26 -20.23 -50.25
N ALA A 246 -45.34 -19.95 -51.19
CA ALA A 246 -45.64 -20.02 -52.62
C ALA A 246 -45.97 -21.44 -53.09
N LEU A 247 -45.27 -22.46 -52.58
CA LEU A 247 -45.57 -23.87 -52.85
C LEU A 247 -46.88 -24.32 -52.21
N THR A 248 -47.23 -23.84 -51.00
CA THR A 248 -48.53 -24.13 -50.40
C THR A 248 -49.69 -23.47 -51.14
N ASP A 249 -49.50 -22.32 -51.77
CA ASP A 249 -50.51 -21.70 -52.63
C ASP A 249 -50.73 -22.50 -53.93
N GLU A 250 -49.66 -23.05 -54.54
CA GLU A 250 -49.79 -23.95 -55.69
C GLU A 250 -50.48 -25.28 -55.33
N ILE A 251 -50.13 -25.88 -54.18
CA ILE A 251 -50.72 -27.15 -53.72
C ILE A 251 -52.16 -26.93 -53.23
N GLY A 252 -52.47 -25.79 -52.62
CA GLY A 252 -53.83 -25.38 -52.27
C GLY A 252 -54.73 -25.19 -53.49
N GLY A 253 -54.17 -24.71 -54.60
CA GLY A 253 -54.86 -24.68 -55.90
C GLY A 253 -55.21 -26.07 -56.43
N SER A 254 -54.33 -27.05 -56.25
CA SER A 254 -54.52 -28.42 -56.74
C SER A 254 -55.46 -29.26 -55.86
N SER A 255 -55.44 -29.06 -54.53
CA SER A 255 -56.29 -29.81 -53.59
C SER A 255 -57.75 -29.34 -53.56
N ARG A 256 -58.05 -28.11 -54.02
CA ARG A 256 -59.42 -27.67 -54.30
C ARG A 256 -60.10 -28.48 -55.41
N LEU A 257 -59.34 -29.05 -56.36
CA LEU A 257 -59.86 -29.90 -57.43
C LEU A 257 -60.15 -31.34 -56.95
N GLU A 258 -59.53 -31.80 -55.86
CA GLU A 258 -59.76 -33.16 -55.32
C GLU A 258 -60.87 -33.22 -54.25
N GLN A 259 -61.09 -32.17 -53.45
CA GLN A 259 -62.18 -32.16 -52.47
C GLN A 259 -63.57 -32.19 -53.12
N ASP A 260 -63.71 -31.64 -54.33
CA ASP A 260 -64.98 -31.67 -55.08
C ASP A 260 -65.37 -33.11 -55.51
N LYS A 261 -64.39 -33.98 -55.72
CA LYS A 261 -64.62 -35.40 -56.06
C LYS A 261 -64.98 -36.27 -54.85
N SER A 262 -64.61 -35.85 -53.64
CA SER A 262 -64.77 -36.63 -52.40
C SER A 262 -66.11 -36.40 -51.70
N SER A 263 -66.72 -35.22 -51.85
CA SER A 263 -68.04 -34.91 -51.26
C SER A 263 -69.14 -35.84 -51.81
N HIS A 264 -69.07 -36.19 -53.09
CA HIS A 264 -70.06 -37.04 -53.73
C HIS A 264 -70.07 -38.50 -53.23
N LYS A 265 -68.95 -38.99 -52.67
CA LYS A 265 -68.82 -40.40 -52.28
C LYS A 265 -69.31 -40.71 -50.86
N LYS A 266 -69.54 -39.69 -50.02
CA LYS A 266 -69.92 -39.89 -48.60
C LYS A 266 -71.43 -39.92 -48.35
N GLU A 267 -72.28 -39.55 -49.32
CA GLU A 267 -73.73 -39.73 -49.18
C GLU A 267 -74.15 -41.21 -49.20
N GLU A 268 -73.39 -42.09 -49.86
CA GLU A 268 -73.76 -43.52 -49.99
C GLU A 268 -73.63 -44.34 -48.69
N VAL A 269 -72.92 -43.86 -47.66
CA VAL A 269 -72.57 -44.69 -46.50
C VAL A 269 -73.50 -44.49 -45.29
N LYS A 270 -74.30 -43.41 -45.25
CA LYS A 270 -75.07 -43.06 -44.03
C LYS A 270 -76.45 -43.74 -43.89
N GLN A 271 -76.91 -44.52 -44.87
CA GLN A 271 -78.24 -45.15 -44.84
C GLN A 271 -78.27 -46.61 -44.33
N ARG A 272 -77.14 -47.24 -43.97
CA ARG A 272 -77.08 -48.69 -43.75
C ARG A 272 -76.90 -49.22 -42.31
N SER A 273 -76.92 -48.40 -41.26
CA SER A 273 -76.79 -48.91 -39.88
C SER A 273 -77.99 -48.56 -39.00
N GLY A 274 -79.09 -49.27 -39.21
CA GLY A 274 -80.29 -49.22 -38.38
C GLY A 274 -81.03 -50.56 -38.40
N GLN A 275 -80.43 -51.56 -37.74
CA GLN A 275 -81.10 -52.75 -37.19
C GLN A 275 -80.17 -53.39 -36.15
#